data_AF-A0A6B2THU0-F1
#
_entry.id   AF-A0A6B2THU0-F1
#
_cell.length_a   1.000
_cell.length_b   1.000
_cell.length_c   1.000
_cell.angle_alpha   90.00
_cell.angle_beta   90.00
_cell.angle_gamma   90.00
#
_symmetry.space_group_name_H-M   'P 1'
#
loop_
_entity.id
_entity.type
_entity.pdbx_description
1 polymer ?
#
loop_
_entity_poly.entity_id
_entity_poly.type
_entity_poly.pdbx_seq_one_letter_code
_entity_poly.pdbx_strand_id
1 'polypeptide(L)'
;DPAHQGDEIFDAYLRAKGEADADVRARAALDWTILRPGMLTDDAGTGLVRLEASTGRGPVPRDDVAAVLAELVETPATAGLTLELVSGSVPVSVAVKSVAGN
;
A
#
# COMPACT_ATOMS: atom_id res chain seq x y z
N ASP A 1 5.61 -11.10 -1.43
CA ASP A 1 6.38 -11.58 -2.59
C ASP A 1 6.04 -13.05 -2.79
N PRO A 2 5.55 -13.49 -3.96
CA PRO A 2 5.25 -14.92 -4.19
C PRO A 2 6.46 -15.83 -3.93
N ALA A 3 7.68 -15.31 -4.10
CA ALA A 3 8.92 -16.05 -3.90
C ALA A 3 9.49 -15.95 -2.47
N HIS A 4 8.73 -15.41 -1.51
CA HIS A 4 9.20 -15.23 -0.12
C HIS A 4 9.64 -16.56 0.50
N GLN A 5 10.90 -16.60 0.94
CA GLN A 5 11.56 -17.79 1.46
C GLN A 5 11.33 -17.95 2.98
N GLY A 6 11.34 -19.19 3.46
CA GLY A 6 11.17 -19.52 4.89
C GLY A 6 9.93 -20.39 5.15
N ASP A 7 9.97 -21.09 6.28
CA ASP A 7 8.97 -22.11 6.67
C ASP A 7 8.11 -21.68 7.87
N GLU A 8 8.27 -20.45 8.36
CA GLU A 8 7.44 -19.93 9.44
C GLU A 8 6.03 -19.59 8.94
N ILE A 9 5.06 -19.53 9.87
CA ILE A 9 3.66 -19.18 9.54
C ILE A 9 3.59 -17.83 8.82
N PHE A 10 4.42 -16.88 9.24
CA PHE A 10 4.46 -15.56 8.61
C PHE A 10 4.98 -15.63 7.17
N ASP A 11 5.87 -16.56 6.85
CA ASP A 11 6.38 -16.74 5.49
C ASP A 11 5.30 -17.27 4.55
N ALA A 12 4.49 -18.22 5.02
CA ALA A 12 3.33 -18.72 4.29
C ALA A 12 2.31 -17.59 4.01
N TYR A 13 2.06 -16.72 4.99
CA TYR A 13 1.23 -15.53 4.83
C TYR A 13 1.79 -14.58 3.77
N LEU A 14 3.10 -14.30 3.78
CA LEU A 14 3.74 -13.41 2.81
C LEU A 14 3.74 -13.95 1.38
N ARG A 15 3.87 -15.27 1.20
CA ARG A 15 3.71 -15.93 -0.10
C ARG A 15 2.27 -15.80 -0.60
N ALA A 16 1.29 -16.15 0.22
CA ALA A 16 -0.13 -16.05 -0.15
C ALA A 16 -0.51 -14.61 -0.54
N LYS A 17 -0.05 -13.60 0.20
CA LYS A 17 -0.25 -12.19 -0.16
C LYS A 17 0.47 -11.81 -1.47
N GLY A 18 1.67 -12.34 -1.68
CA GLY A 18 2.41 -12.16 -2.93
C GLY A 18 1.69 -12.74 -4.14
N GLU A 19 1.19 -13.97 -4.03
CA GLU A 19 0.42 -14.66 -5.06
C GLU A 19 -0.87 -13.91 -5.39
N ALA A 20 -1.60 -13.45 -4.37
CA ALA A 20 -2.78 -12.61 -4.56
C ALA A 20 -2.47 -11.31 -5.32
N ASP A 21 -1.38 -10.62 -4.95
CA ASP A 21 -0.95 -9.43 -5.67
C ASP A 21 -0.58 -9.76 -7.13
N ALA A 22 0.10 -10.90 -7.38
CA ALA A 22 0.47 -11.32 -8.73
C ALA A 22 -0.75 -11.63 -9.60
N ASP A 23 -1.76 -12.31 -9.04
CA ASP A 23 -3.03 -12.59 -9.72
C ASP A 23 -3.76 -11.30 -10.09
N VAL A 24 -3.87 -10.33 -9.15
CA VAL A 24 -4.49 -9.03 -9.45
C VAL A 24 -3.76 -8.32 -10.59
N ARG A 25 -2.43 -8.30 -10.59
CA ARG A 25 -1.64 -7.68 -11.66
C ARG A 25 -1.85 -8.34 -13.02
N ALA A 26 -2.12 -9.65 -13.05
CA ALA A 26 -2.34 -10.39 -14.30
C ALA A 26 -3.71 -10.13 -14.94
N ARG A 27 -4.66 -9.51 -14.22
CA ARG A 27 -6.00 -9.22 -14.71
C ARG A 27 -6.01 -7.95 -15.56
N ALA A 28 -5.85 -8.10 -16.87
CA ALA A 28 -5.79 -6.98 -17.83
C ALA A 28 -7.04 -6.09 -17.89
N ALA A 29 -8.17 -6.52 -17.33
CA ALA A 29 -9.42 -5.76 -17.31
C ALA A 29 -9.60 -4.91 -16.03
N LEU A 30 -8.63 -4.88 -15.12
CA LEU A 30 -8.71 -4.11 -13.88
C LEU A 30 -7.74 -2.94 -13.88
N ASP A 31 -8.26 -1.75 -13.58
CA ASP A 31 -7.46 -0.59 -13.18
C ASP A 31 -7.06 -0.74 -11.70
N TRP A 32 -6.13 -1.63 -11.43
CA TRP A 32 -5.75 -2.00 -10.07
C TRP A 32 -4.73 -1.01 -9.47
N THR A 33 -4.83 -0.77 -8.17
CA THR A 33 -3.77 -0.17 -7.35
C THR A 33 -3.55 -1.07 -6.14
N ILE A 34 -2.30 -1.44 -5.85
CA ILE A 34 -1.96 -2.30 -4.70
C ILE A 34 -1.28 -1.44 -3.63
N LEU A 35 -1.94 -1.28 -2.48
CA LEU A 35 -1.38 -0.64 -1.31
C LEU A 35 -0.77 -1.69 -0.37
N ARG A 36 0.48 -1.49 0.04
CA ARG A 36 1.24 -2.33 0.97
C ARG A 36 1.60 -1.52 2.22
N PRO A 37 0.73 -1.51 3.24
CA PRO A 37 1.02 -0.85 4.50
C PRO A 37 2.18 -1.53 5.23
N GLY A 38 2.92 -0.74 6.00
CA GLY A 38 3.86 -1.22 7.00
C GLY A 38 3.17 -1.88 8.20
N MET A 39 3.79 -1.80 9.37
CA MET A 39 3.23 -2.38 10.60
C MET A 39 1.97 -1.62 11.02
N LEU A 40 0.81 -2.28 10.99
CA LEU A 40 -0.45 -1.66 11.37
C LEU A 40 -0.53 -1.39 12.88
N THR A 41 -0.95 -0.19 13.26
CA THR A 41 -1.26 0.17 14.65
C THR A 41 -2.72 0.62 14.81
N ASP A 42 -3.21 0.65 16.05
CA ASP A 42 -4.58 1.06 16.42
C ASP A 42 -4.63 2.47 17.04
N ASP A 43 -3.57 3.25 16.85
CA ASP A 43 -3.55 4.66 17.23
C ASP A 43 -4.47 5.48 16.33
N ALA A 44 -4.83 6.68 16.77
CA ALA A 44 -5.57 7.61 15.94
C ALA A 44 -4.73 8.05 14.72
N GLY A 45 -5.39 8.21 13.57
CA GLY A 45 -4.76 8.72 12.36
C GLY A 45 -4.18 10.12 12.52
N THR A 46 -3.05 10.36 11.86
CA THR A 46 -2.37 11.67 11.85
C THR A 46 -2.69 12.49 10.60
N GLY A 47 -3.18 11.84 9.55
CA GLY A 47 -3.34 12.40 8.21
C GLY A 47 -2.02 12.63 7.47
N LEU A 48 -0.89 12.19 8.04
CA LEU A 48 0.46 12.41 7.52
C LEU A 48 1.16 11.07 7.25
N VAL A 49 1.58 10.90 6.01
CA VAL A 49 2.09 9.62 5.51
C VAL A 49 3.35 9.81 4.67
N ARG A 50 3.99 8.69 4.36
CA ARG A 50 4.93 8.54 3.25
C ARG A 50 4.39 7.43 2.35
N LEU A 51 4.09 7.77 1.10
CA LEU A 51 3.52 6.87 0.10
C LEU A 51 4.41 6.90 -1.14
N GLU A 52 5.06 5.78 -1.44
CA GLU A 52 6.07 5.68 -2.51
C GLU A 52 6.10 4.25 -3.06
N ALA A 53 6.83 3.99 -4.15
CA ALA A 53 7.04 2.63 -4.63
C ALA A 53 7.82 1.74 -3.62
N SER A 54 8.63 2.35 -2.76
CA SER A 54 9.39 1.69 -1.71
C SER A 54 9.71 2.65 -0.57
N THR A 55 9.11 2.45 0.60
CA THR A 55 9.31 3.31 1.78
C THR A 55 10.32 2.74 2.76
N GLY A 56 10.51 1.41 2.75
CA GLY A 56 11.14 0.69 3.84
C GLY A 56 10.16 0.39 4.98
N ARG A 57 10.68 -0.11 6.12
CA ARG A 57 9.85 -0.50 7.26
C ARG A 57 9.43 0.71 8.09
N GLY A 58 8.18 0.69 8.56
CA GLY A 58 7.65 1.66 9.51
C GLY A 58 6.24 1.29 9.95
N PRO A 59 5.75 1.83 11.07
CA PRO A 59 4.35 1.67 11.47
C PRO A 59 3.44 2.61 10.68
N VAL A 60 2.14 2.30 10.65
CA VAL A 60 1.08 3.19 10.17
C VAL A 60 -0.25 2.88 10.89
N PRO A 61 -0.96 3.90 11.40
CA PRO A 61 -2.30 3.72 11.94
C PRO A 61 -3.29 3.20 10.90
N ARG A 62 -4.18 2.28 11.28
CA ARG A 62 -5.25 1.80 10.39
C ARG A 62 -6.14 2.93 9.85
N ASP A 63 -6.33 3.99 10.63
CA ASP A 63 -7.04 5.20 10.21
C ASP A 63 -6.38 5.88 9.00
N ASP A 64 -5.05 6.03 9.03
CA ASP A 64 -4.29 6.64 7.92
C ASP A 64 -4.29 5.72 6.69
N VAL A 65 -4.27 4.40 6.88
CA VAL A 65 -4.46 3.43 5.78
C VAL A 65 -5.83 3.60 5.13
N ALA A 66 -6.90 3.71 5.92
CA ALA A 66 -8.25 3.91 5.41
C ALA A 66 -8.38 5.25 4.65
N ALA A 67 -7.78 6.32 5.15
CA ALA A 67 -7.75 7.61 4.48
C ALA A 67 -7.02 7.54 3.12
N VAL A 68 -5.87 6.86 3.05
CA VAL A 68 -5.15 6.64 1.79
C VAL A 68 -5.97 5.81 0.81
N LEU A 69 -6.61 4.73 1.26
CA LEU A 69 -7.47 3.91 0.40
C LEU A 69 -8.62 4.71 -0.19
N ALA A 70 -9.27 5.57 0.60
CA ALA A 70 -10.34 6.43 0.12
C ALA A 70 -9.86 7.40 -0.97
N GLU A 71 -8.70 8.05 -0.78
CA GLU A 71 -8.13 8.97 -1.77
C GLU A 71 -7.67 8.24 -3.06
N LEU A 72 -7.13 7.01 -2.94
CA LEU A 72 -6.72 6.21 -4.08
C LEU A 72 -7.89 5.81 -4.99
N VAL A 73 -9.05 5.47 -4.41
CA VAL A 73 -10.26 5.14 -5.18
C VAL A 73 -10.70 6.31 -6.06
N GLU A 74 -10.54 7.54 -5.57
CA GLU A 74 -10.87 8.78 -6.30
C GLU A 74 -9.75 9.24 -7.24
N THR A 75 -8.62 8.50 -7.32
CA THR A 75 -7.45 8.86 -8.13
C THR A 75 -7.09 7.75 -9.14
N PRO A 76 -7.82 7.63 -10.28
CA PRO A 76 -7.58 6.60 -11.29
C PRO A 76 -6.17 6.62 -11.91
N ALA A 77 -5.48 7.76 -11.87
CA ALA A 77 -4.11 7.90 -12.34
C ALA A 77 -3.09 7.04 -11.54
N THR A 78 -3.50 6.45 -10.42
CA THR A 78 -2.69 5.47 -9.67
C THR A 78 -2.79 4.05 -10.18
N ALA A 79 -3.63 3.79 -11.19
CA ALA A 79 -3.79 2.45 -11.77
C ALA A 79 -2.45 1.89 -12.29
N GLY A 80 -2.22 0.61 -12.05
CA GLY A 80 -0.98 -0.09 -12.37
C GLY A 80 0.14 0.10 -11.34
N LEU A 81 -0.10 0.82 -10.23
CA LEU A 81 0.93 1.06 -9.22
C LEU A 81 0.83 0.10 -8.04
N THR A 82 2.00 -0.36 -7.56
CA THR A 82 2.17 -0.94 -6.24
C THR A 82 2.87 0.09 -5.36
N LEU A 83 2.25 0.45 -4.24
CA LEU A 83 2.71 1.52 -3.35
C LEU A 83 2.89 0.98 -1.94
N GLU A 84 3.98 1.35 -1.30
CA GLU A 84 4.23 1.12 0.12
C GLU A 84 3.80 2.34 0.94
N LEU A 85 3.25 2.08 2.13
CA LEU A 85 2.70 3.11 3.01
C LEU A 85 3.21 2.95 4.44
N VAL A 86 3.81 4.03 4.97
CA VAL A 86 4.17 4.18 6.38
C VAL A 86 3.77 5.57 6.89
N SER A 87 3.71 5.76 8.21
CA SER A 87 3.59 7.10 8.80
C SER A 87 4.72 8.01 8.31
N GLY A 88 4.40 9.29 8.10
CA GLY A 88 5.35 10.26 7.58
C GLY A 88 4.97 11.69 7.91
N SER A 89 5.27 12.61 6.99
CA SER A 89 5.06 14.05 7.18
C SER A 89 4.26 14.71 6.05
N VAL A 90 3.86 13.94 5.03
CA VAL A 90 3.15 14.47 3.86
C VAL A 90 1.65 14.22 4.04
N PRO A 91 0.78 15.24 3.88
CA PRO A 91 -0.66 15.02 3.92
C PRO A 91 -1.11 13.96 2.91
N VAL A 92 -2.04 13.09 3.28
CA VAL A 92 -2.54 11.98 2.44
C VAL A 92 -2.86 12.41 1.00
N SER A 93 -3.64 13.49 0.84
CA SER A 93 -4.03 13.98 -0.49
C SER A 93 -2.85 14.47 -1.34
N VAL A 94 -1.81 15.02 -0.71
CA VAL A 94 -0.58 15.43 -1.41
C VAL A 94 0.24 14.21 -1.79
N ALA A 95 0.36 13.23 -0.89
CA ALA A 95 1.10 12.01 -1.14
C ALA A 95 0.51 11.19 -2.31
N VAL A 96 -0.81 11.06 -2.37
CA VAL A 96 -1.51 10.35 -3.46
C VAL A 96 -1.36 11.06 -4.81
N LYS A 97 -1.49 12.39 -4.85
CA LYS A 97 -1.29 13.15 -6.10
C LYS A 97 0.14 13.04 -6.63
N SER A 98 1.12 13.11 -5.72
CA SER A 98 2.54 12.97 -6.06
C SER A 98 2.84 11.64 -6.76
N VAL A 99 2.33 10.51 -6.26
CA VAL A 99 2.54 9.20 -6.90
C VAL A 99 1.72 8.99 -8.18
N ALA A 100 0.61 9.72 -8.33
CA ALA A 100 -0.17 9.76 -9.56
C ALA A 100 0.49 10.60 -10.68
N GLY A 101 1.58 11.31 -10.37
CA GLY A 101 2.27 12.20 -11.32
C GLY A 101 1.57 13.54 -11.55
N ASN A 102 0.72 13.98 -10.60
CA ASN A 102 -0.09 15.20 -10.66
C ASN A 102 0.28 16.23 -9.59
#